data_AF-A0A2X2WQ67-F1
#
_entry.id   AF-A0A2X2WQ67-F1
#
_cell.length_a   1.000
_cell.length_b   1.000
_cell.length_c   1.000
_cell.angle_alpha   90.00
_cell.angle_beta   90.00
_cell.angle_gamma   90.00
#
_symmetry.space_group_name_H-M   'P 1'
#
loop_
_entity.id
_entity.type
_entity.pdbx_description
1 polymer ?
#
loop_
_entity_poly.entity_id
_entity_poly.type
_entity_poly.pdbx_seq_one_letter_code
_entity_poly.pdbx_strand_id
1 'polypeptide(L)'
;MVWAITPQDARFTTQQNLDEAVQQLMGKPGLHWGTLQALDKHSLQRLVEWLSQATSPLQRQARLASLCEQHQQRLHDLLLSHITPKDSGSKATESVIRQLQGQAARHGELLDGLLPPIHHFESLLRIQQPREEQVSGLFNEEIDLFADEPDAPRPAENKETGYLAHKMWINHVRQWSRNESNARRLGLESHTLRLVVDILITASYRLNVPQQLQQIMQREEVCGAQLHAGIGNFIAWLGYENVAEDARPASRFQKGSAIFSAPRLQPMARLTQLDEQPVHAASRYVYDWLVALYTRANENKGYQHPQDVSDADKKRLMALLNA
;
A
#
# COMPACT_ATOMS: atom_id res chain seq x y z
N MET A 1 -24.04 -18.18 1.18
CA MET A 1 -24.68 -17.64 2.41
C MET A 1 -26.17 -17.67 2.18
N VAL A 2 -26.96 -18.11 3.17
CA VAL A 2 -28.43 -18.06 3.11
C VAL A 2 -28.91 -17.01 4.09
N TRP A 3 -29.74 -16.11 3.59
CA TRP A 3 -30.49 -15.15 4.38
C TRP A 3 -31.90 -15.72 4.53
N ALA A 4 -32.21 -16.20 5.75
CA ALA A 4 -33.48 -16.83 6.05
C ALA A 4 -34.40 -15.80 6.71
N ILE A 5 -35.57 -15.55 6.11
CA ILE A 5 -36.59 -14.69 6.69
C ILE A 5 -37.52 -15.60 7.50
N THR A 6 -37.51 -15.46 8.82
CA THR A 6 -38.36 -16.24 9.73
C THR A 6 -39.53 -15.41 10.25
N PRO A 7 -40.61 -16.00 10.75
CA PRO A 7 -41.71 -15.24 11.36
C PRO A 7 -41.29 -14.35 12.54
N GLN A 8 -40.15 -14.65 13.19
CA GLN A 8 -39.58 -13.89 14.30
C GLN A 8 -38.57 -12.82 13.85
N ASP A 9 -38.46 -12.56 12.54
CA ASP A 9 -37.50 -11.59 12.03
C ASP A 9 -37.81 -10.18 12.53
N ALA A 10 -36.76 -9.42 12.85
CA ALA A 10 -36.86 -8.03 13.28
C ALA A 10 -37.65 -7.18 12.27
N ARG A 11 -37.64 -7.54 10.98
CA ARG A 11 -38.47 -6.89 9.94
C ARG A 11 -39.95 -6.84 10.28
N PHE A 12 -40.48 -7.86 10.97
CA PHE A 12 -41.88 -7.91 11.38
C PHE A 12 -42.17 -7.18 12.71
N THR A 13 -41.14 -6.95 13.52
CA THR A 13 -41.26 -6.31 14.85
C THR A 13 -40.84 -4.85 14.88
N THR A 14 -39.81 -4.46 14.12
CA THR A 14 -39.21 -3.11 14.11
C THR A 14 -39.42 -2.35 12.79
N GLN A 15 -40.04 -2.96 11.78
CA GLN A 15 -40.28 -2.40 10.43
C GLN A 15 -39.02 -1.93 9.66
N GLN A 16 -37.82 -2.24 10.14
CA GLN A 16 -36.58 -1.87 9.46
C GLN A 16 -36.14 -3.00 8.52
N ASN A 17 -36.00 -2.70 7.23
CA ASN A 17 -35.49 -3.61 6.22
C ASN A 17 -34.00 -3.33 5.96
N LEU A 18 -33.12 -4.24 6.39
CA LEU A 18 -31.68 -4.13 6.20
C LEU A 18 -31.16 -5.02 5.05
N ASP A 19 -32.06 -5.63 4.27
CA ASP A 19 -31.70 -6.59 3.23
C ASP A 19 -30.81 -5.96 2.17
N GLU A 20 -31.11 -4.73 1.78
CA GLU A 20 -30.37 -4.01 0.74
C GLU A 20 -28.94 -3.68 1.20
N ALA A 21 -28.78 -3.22 2.45
CA ALA A 21 -27.46 -2.93 3.02
C ALA A 21 -26.60 -4.19 3.16
N VAL A 22 -27.20 -5.31 3.61
CA VAL A 22 -26.52 -6.60 3.70
C VAL A 22 -26.17 -7.13 2.30
N GLN A 23 -27.06 -6.98 1.32
CA GLN A 23 -26.81 -7.36 -0.08
C GLN A 23 -25.65 -6.57 -0.70
N GLN A 24 -25.56 -5.25 -0.43
CA GLN A 24 -24.46 -4.41 -0.89
C GLN A 24 -23.13 -4.77 -0.23
N LEU A 25 -23.11 -5.06 1.08
CA LEU A 25 -21.91 -5.50 1.81
C LEU A 25 -21.41 -6.88 1.36
N MET A 26 -22.33 -7.75 0.94
CA MET A 26 -22.07 -9.13 0.53
C MET A 26 -21.73 -9.29 -0.95
N GLY A 27 -21.89 -8.25 -1.76
CA GLY A 27 -21.78 -8.27 -3.21
C GLY A 27 -20.36 -8.53 -3.72
N LYS A 28 -19.97 -9.80 -3.80
CA LYS A 28 -18.90 -10.25 -4.71
C LYS A 28 -19.52 -10.94 -5.94
N PRO A 29 -19.07 -10.61 -7.16
CA PRO A 29 -19.58 -11.24 -8.37
C PRO A 29 -19.26 -12.74 -8.39
N GLY A 30 -20.27 -13.58 -8.68
CA GLY A 30 -20.13 -15.04 -8.85
C GLY A 30 -20.72 -15.92 -7.75
N LEU A 31 -21.26 -15.35 -6.66
CA LEU A 31 -21.95 -16.11 -5.61
C LEU A 31 -23.46 -16.04 -5.82
N HIS A 32 -24.06 -17.17 -6.22
CA HIS A 32 -25.51 -17.36 -6.22
C HIS A 32 -25.99 -17.36 -4.77
N TRP A 33 -26.55 -16.24 -4.31
CA TRP A 33 -27.31 -16.18 -3.07
C TRP A 33 -28.80 -16.25 -3.42
N GLY A 34 -29.56 -16.95 -2.58
CA GLY A 34 -31.01 -16.99 -2.65
C GLY A 34 -31.58 -16.50 -1.32
N THR A 35 -32.62 -15.68 -1.38
CA THR A 35 -33.48 -15.41 -0.23
C THR A 35 -34.44 -16.57 -0.05
N LEU A 36 -34.38 -17.25 1.09
CA LEU A 36 -35.34 -18.27 1.45
C LEU A 36 -36.24 -17.71 2.55
N GLN A 37 -37.51 -17.47 2.21
CA GLN A 37 -38.53 -17.07 3.16
C GLN A 37 -39.04 -18.31 3.86
N ALA A 38 -38.67 -18.57 5.11
CA ALA A 38 -39.12 -19.71 5.90
C ALA A 38 -40.49 -19.42 6.54
N LEU A 39 -41.45 -18.99 5.74
CA LEU A 39 -42.77 -18.52 6.19
C LEU A 39 -43.83 -19.63 6.09
N ASP A 40 -43.60 -20.65 5.27
CA ASP A 40 -44.54 -21.74 4.98
C ASP A 40 -43.86 -23.11 5.09
N LYS A 41 -44.65 -24.19 5.16
CA LYS A 41 -44.10 -25.55 5.35
C LYS A 41 -43.20 -25.99 4.19
N HIS A 42 -43.48 -25.58 2.95
CA HIS A 42 -42.71 -25.99 1.79
C HIS A 42 -41.36 -25.25 1.74
N SER A 43 -41.33 -23.95 2.08
CA SER A 43 -40.07 -23.21 2.16
C SER A 43 -39.18 -23.67 3.30
N LEU A 44 -39.76 -24.05 4.45
CA LEU A 44 -39.02 -24.68 5.55
C LEU A 44 -38.38 -26.01 5.11
N GLN A 45 -39.09 -26.86 4.37
CA GLN A 45 -38.53 -28.09 3.83
C GLN A 45 -37.38 -27.83 2.86
N ARG A 46 -37.53 -26.86 1.94
CA ARG A 46 -36.47 -26.46 1.01
C ARG A 46 -35.25 -25.88 1.74
N LEU A 47 -35.46 -25.15 2.83
CA LEU A 47 -34.38 -24.62 3.67
C LEU A 47 -33.65 -25.75 4.42
N VAL A 48 -34.39 -26.72 4.97
CA VAL A 48 -33.80 -27.90 5.64
C VAL A 48 -33.02 -28.75 4.65
N GLU A 49 -33.55 -28.97 3.44
CA GLU A 49 -32.86 -29.69 2.37
C GLU A 49 -31.61 -28.96 1.89
N TRP A 50 -31.67 -27.64 1.75
CA TRP A 50 -30.49 -26.85 1.43
C TRP A 50 -29.45 -26.90 2.56
N LEU A 51 -29.86 -26.76 3.83
CA LEU A 51 -28.97 -26.83 4.98
C LEU A 51 -28.33 -28.22 5.10
N SER A 52 -29.08 -29.30 4.86
CA SER A 52 -28.54 -30.66 4.91
C SER A 52 -27.48 -30.89 3.82
N GLN A 53 -27.67 -30.31 2.64
CA GLN A 53 -26.65 -30.32 1.58
C GLN A 53 -25.47 -29.43 1.96
N ALA A 54 -25.71 -28.18 2.38
CA ALA A 54 -24.67 -27.21 2.72
C ALA A 54 -23.82 -27.59 3.94
N THR A 55 -24.38 -28.36 4.87
CA THR A 55 -23.69 -28.89 6.05
C THR A 55 -23.17 -30.31 5.84
N SER A 56 -23.41 -30.92 4.67
CA SER A 56 -22.92 -32.26 4.33
C SER A 56 -21.40 -32.34 4.52
N PRO A 57 -20.90 -33.35 5.26
CA PRO A 57 -19.47 -33.47 5.56
C PRO A 57 -18.65 -33.62 4.27
N LEU A 58 -19.18 -34.31 3.26
CA LEU A 58 -18.52 -34.49 1.96
C LEU A 58 -18.39 -33.18 1.19
N GLN A 59 -19.45 -32.37 1.12
CA GLN A 59 -19.40 -31.06 0.44
C GLN A 59 -18.48 -30.09 1.18
N ARG A 60 -18.49 -30.13 2.52
CA ARG A 60 -17.57 -29.34 3.35
C ARG A 60 -16.12 -29.74 3.11
N GLN A 61 -15.82 -31.04 3.10
CA GLN A 61 -14.48 -31.55 2.81
C GLN A 61 -14.02 -31.17 1.40
N ALA A 62 -14.87 -31.33 0.37
CA ALA A 62 -14.55 -30.93 -1.00
C ALA A 62 -14.28 -29.42 -1.12
N ARG A 63 -15.08 -28.58 -0.44
CA ARG A 63 -14.86 -27.12 -0.40
C ARG A 63 -13.58 -26.76 0.35
N LEU A 64 -13.27 -27.42 1.46
CA LEU A 64 -12.03 -27.19 2.19
C LEU A 64 -10.81 -27.60 1.35
N ALA A 65 -10.88 -28.76 0.68
CA ALA A 65 -9.83 -29.21 -0.22
C ALA A 65 -9.57 -28.20 -1.34
N SER A 66 -10.62 -27.71 -2.01
CA SER A 66 -10.46 -26.72 -3.08
C SER A 66 -9.94 -25.37 -2.57
N LEU A 67 -10.33 -24.93 -1.38
CA LEU A 67 -9.78 -23.73 -0.75
C LEU A 67 -8.30 -23.90 -0.37
N CYS A 68 -7.93 -25.07 0.17
CA CYS A 68 -6.54 -25.39 0.46
C CYS A 68 -5.69 -25.39 -0.80
N GLU A 69 -6.16 -26.03 -1.88
CA GLU A 69 -5.47 -26.07 -3.17
C GLU A 69 -5.32 -24.67 -3.77
N GLN A 70 -6.39 -23.87 -3.80
CA GLN A 70 -6.32 -22.47 -4.25
C GLN A 70 -5.35 -21.63 -3.41
N HIS A 71 -5.32 -21.84 -2.09
CA HIS A 71 -4.40 -21.13 -1.22
C HIS A 71 -2.95 -21.56 -1.46
N GLN A 72 -2.70 -22.86 -1.64
CA GLN A 72 -1.39 -23.40 -1.99
C GLN A 72 -0.90 -22.86 -3.34
N GLN A 73 -1.75 -22.85 -4.36
CA GLN A 73 -1.42 -22.27 -5.67
C GLN A 73 -1.07 -20.77 -5.55
N ARG A 74 -1.85 -19.99 -4.81
CA ARG A 74 -1.52 -18.57 -4.57
C ARG A 74 -0.19 -18.39 -3.83
N LEU A 75 0.08 -19.18 -2.80
CA LEU A 75 1.36 -19.12 -2.10
C LEU A 75 2.51 -19.50 -3.02
N HIS A 76 2.33 -20.52 -3.84
CA HIS A 76 3.31 -20.97 -4.82
C HIS A 76 3.63 -19.86 -5.84
N ASP A 77 2.61 -19.23 -6.43
CA ASP A 77 2.78 -18.12 -7.37
C ASP A 77 3.46 -16.90 -6.72
N LEU A 78 3.08 -16.59 -5.48
CA LEU A 78 3.70 -15.51 -4.72
C LEU A 78 5.18 -15.79 -4.46
N LEU A 79 5.52 -16.98 -3.98
CA LEU A 79 6.89 -17.35 -3.66
C LEU A 79 7.75 -17.47 -4.91
N LEU A 80 7.23 -18.06 -6.00
CA LEU A 80 7.93 -18.10 -7.29
C LEU A 80 8.34 -16.72 -7.78
N SER A 81 7.47 -15.71 -7.62
CA SER A 81 7.77 -14.34 -8.05
C SER A 81 8.95 -13.69 -7.31
N HIS A 82 9.33 -14.21 -6.14
CA HIS A 82 10.48 -13.75 -5.36
C HIS A 82 11.79 -14.47 -5.72
N ILE A 83 11.70 -15.57 -6.47
CA ILE A 83 12.81 -16.46 -6.77
C ILE A 83 13.22 -16.38 -8.24
N THR A 84 12.25 -16.16 -9.15
CA THR A 84 12.58 -15.93 -10.55
C THR A 84 13.45 -14.68 -10.66
N PRO A 85 14.57 -14.76 -11.41
CA PRO A 85 15.42 -13.59 -11.60
C PRO A 85 14.56 -12.46 -12.15
N LYS A 86 14.67 -11.27 -11.53
CA LYS A 86 14.10 -10.04 -12.06
C LYS A 86 14.84 -9.70 -13.36
N ASP A 87 14.55 -10.41 -14.44
CA ASP A 87 14.88 -10.02 -15.81
C ASP A 87 13.97 -8.86 -16.23
N SER A 88 13.96 -7.80 -15.43
CA SER A 88 13.52 -6.48 -15.88
C SER A 88 14.63 -5.93 -16.77
N GLY A 89 14.78 -6.53 -17.95
CA GLY A 89 15.64 -5.97 -18.99
C GLY A 89 15.16 -4.57 -19.38
N SER A 90 16.04 -3.77 -19.99
CA SER A 90 15.71 -2.38 -20.41
C SER A 90 14.38 -2.30 -21.17
N LYS A 91 14.07 -3.31 -22.00
CA LYS A 91 12.83 -3.40 -22.78
C LYS A 91 11.56 -3.48 -21.91
N ALA A 92 11.60 -4.20 -20.79
CA ALA A 92 10.47 -4.32 -19.88
C ALA A 92 10.20 -2.96 -19.19
N THR A 93 11.26 -2.30 -18.73
CA THR A 93 11.15 -0.95 -18.16
C THR A 93 10.64 0.06 -19.19
N GLU A 94 11.14 0.03 -20.42
CA GLU A 94 10.66 0.91 -21.50
C GLU A 94 9.17 0.68 -21.80
N SER A 95 8.71 -0.57 -21.81
CA SER A 95 7.29 -0.91 -21.94
C SER A 95 6.45 -0.30 -20.82
N VAL A 96 6.90 -0.43 -19.56
CA VAL A 96 6.23 0.19 -18.40
C VAL A 96 6.10 1.70 -18.57
N ILE A 97 7.20 2.38 -18.94
CA ILE A 97 7.19 3.83 -19.13
C ILE A 97 6.26 4.24 -20.27
N ARG A 98 6.21 3.48 -21.37
CA ARG A 98 5.29 3.75 -22.49
C ARG A 98 3.83 3.58 -22.08
N GLN A 99 3.49 2.55 -21.30
CA GLN A 99 2.12 2.38 -20.80
C GLN A 99 1.73 3.51 -19.85
N LEU A 100 2.60 3.88 -18.92
CA LEU A 100 2.37 5.02 -18.02
C LEU A 100 2.23 6.34 -18.79
N GLN A 101 3.05 6.56 -19.82
CA GLN A 101 2.94 7.72 -20.70
C GLN A 101 1.57 7.76 -21.40
N GLY A 102 1.06 6.61 -21.87
CA GLY A 102 -0.28 6.51 -22.45
C GLY A 102 -1.40 6.84 -21.47
N GLN A 103 -1.16 6.68 -20.16
CA GLN A 103 -2.10 6.99 -19.07
C GLN A 103 -1.68 8.25 -18.28
N ALA A 104 -0.93 9.18 -18.88
CA ALA A 104 -0.41 10.38 -18.19
C ALA A 104 -1.50 11.22 -17.50
N ALA A 105 -2.72 11.24 -18.03
CA ALA A 105 -3.87 11.93 -17.42
C ALA A 105 -4.25 11.37 -16.04
N ARG A 106 -3.96 10.08 -15.77
CA ARG A 106 -4.24 9.39 -14.50
C ARG A 106 -3.04 9.38 -13.55
N HIS A 107 -1.99 10.15 -13.84
CA HIS A 107 -0.79 10.20 -13.00
C HIS A 107 -1.08 10.62 -11.56
N GLY A 108 -2.00 11.58 -11.35
CA GLY A 108 -2.42 11.98 -10.00
C GLY A 108 -3.02 10.82 -9.21
N GLU A 109 -3.86 9.99 -9.84
CA GLU A 109 -4.45 8.80 -9.21
C GLU A 109 -3.40 7.73 -8.89
N LEU A 110 -2.37 7.60 -9.72
CA LEU A 110 -1.23 6.73 -9.43
C LEU A 110 -0.49 7.19 -8.17
N LEU A 111 -0.15 8.47 -8.07
CA LEU A 111 0.55 9.01 -6.90
C LEU A 111 -0.29 8.90 -5.63
N ASP A 112 -1.59 9.19 -5.71
CA ASP A 112 -2.53 9.05 -4.61
C ASP A 112 -2.59 7.61 -4.08
N GLY A 113 -2.66 6.62 -4.98
CA GLY A 113 -2.68 5.21 -4.57
C GLY A 113 -1.36 4.70 -3.96
N LEU A 114 -0.22 5.30 -4.31
CA LEU A 114 1.09 4.93 -3.77
C LEU A 114 1.30 5.40 -2.32
N LEU A 115 0.50 6.36 -1.85
CA LEU A 115 0.62 6.95 -0.51
C LEU A 115 -0.48 6.42 0.42
N PRO A 116 -0.15 5.77 1.55
CA PRO A 116 -1.14 5.31 2.52
C PRO A 116 -1.82 6.51 3.19
N PRO A 117 -3.09 6.39 3.61
CA PRO A 117 -3.77 7.43 4.38
C PRO A 117 -3.01 7.80 5.67
N ILE A 118 -2.98 9.10 6.00
CA ILE A 118 -2.23 9.65 7.14
C ILE A 118 -2.49 8.94 8.49
N HIS A 119 -3.71 8.48 8.76
CA HIS A 119 -4.07 7.81 10.01
C HIS A 119 -3.30 6.49 10.24
N HIS A 120 -2.75 5.87 9.20
CA HIS A 120 -1.86 4.71 9.35
C HIS A 120 -0.55 5.11 10.06
N PHE A 121 -0.02 6.29 9.74
CA PHE A 121 1.19 6.82 10.37
C PHE A 121 0.91 7.30 11.81
N GLU A 122 -0.25 7.90 12.05
CA GLU A 122 -0.68 8.27 13.41
C GLU A 122 -0.85 7.03 14.31
N SER A 123 -1.42 5.96 13.77
CA SER A 123 -1.60 4.70 14.50
C SER A 123 -0.26 4.07 14.89
N LEU A 124 0.76 4.15 14.01
CA LEU A 124 2.12 3.69 14.33
C LEU A 124 2.71 4.44 15.52
N LEU A 125 2.50 5.75 15.60
CA LEU A 125 2.98 6.57 16.73
C LEU A 125 2.19 6.32 18.02
N ARG A 126 0.87 6.08 17.92
CA ARG A 126 0.03 5.77 19.09
C ARG A 126 0.36 4.43 19.75
N ILE A 127 0.77 3.43 18.98
CA ILE A 127 1.20 2.13 19.52
C ILE A 127 2.49 2.26 20.34
N GLN A 128 3.30 3.27 20.04
CA GLN A 128 4.58 3.51 20.73
C GLN A 128 4.47 4.40 21.95
N GLN A 129 3.44 5.24 22.05
CA GLN A 129 3.14 5.88 23.33
C GLN A 129 2.71 4.75 24.27
N PRO A 130 3.41 4.52 25.40
CA PRO A 130 2.91 3.61 26.40
C PRO A 130 1.49 4.06 26.69
N ARG A 131 0.52 3.15 26.49
CA ARG A 131 -0.84 3.35 27.00
C ARG A 131 -0.61 3.77 28.44
N GLU A 132 -0.93 5.01 28.77
CA GLU A 132 -1.10 5.39 30.17
C GLU A 132 -2.17 4.43 30.68
N GLU A 133 -1.73 3.33 31.30
CA GLU A 133 -2.61 2.49 32.08
C GLU A 133 -3.22 3.44 33.08
N GLN A 134 -4.52 3.67 32.93
CA GLN A 134 -5.30 4.37 33.93
C GLN A 134 -4.99 3.68 35.25
N VAL A 135 -4.25 4.40 36.10
CA VAL A 135 -3.78 3.96 37.41
C VAL A 135 -5.02 3.62 38.24
N SER A 136 -5.46 2.37 38.17
CA SER A 136 -6.31 1.77 39.19
C SER A 136 -5.40 1.42 40.36
N GLY A 137 -5.03 2.45 41.12
CA GLY A 137 -4.09 2.36 42.25
C GLY A 137 -3.68 3.74 42.77
N LEU A 138 -4.63 4.67 42.90
CA LEU A 138 -4.39 6.07 43.23
C LEU A 138 -3.95 6.35 44.69
N PHE A 139 -3.79 5.35 45.55
CA PHE A 139 -3.34 5.55 46.93
C PHE A 139 -2.51 4.36 47.43
N ASN A 140 -1.19 4.52 47.46
CA ASN A 140 -0.29 3.73 48.30
C ASN A 140 0.29 4.67 49.37
N GLU A 141 0.20 4.30 50.65
CA GLU A 141 0.66 5.10 51.80
C GLU A 141 2.19 5.16 51.95
N GLU A 142 2.96 4.56 51.01
CA GLU A 142 4.43 4.51 51.04
C GLU A 142 5.11 5.49 50.04
N ILE A 143 4.36 6.41 49.43
CA ILE A 143 4.92 7.37 48.47
C ILE A 143 5.70 8.46 49.21
N ASP A 144 7.03 8.42 49.13
CA ASP A 144 7.93 9.46 49.62
C ASP A 144 7.92 10.68 48.69
N LEU A 145 7.32 11.78 49.15
CA LEU A 145 7.16 13.04 48.41
C LEU A 145 8.44 13.87 48.28
N PHE A 146 9.54 13.45 48.92
CA PHE A 146 10.81 14.16 48.95
C PHE A 146 11.99 13.34 48.42
N ALA A 147 11.73 12.16 47.86
CA ALA A 147 12.74 11.39 47.16
C ALA A 147 13.13 12.13 45.86
N ASP A 148 14.43 12.35 45.66
CA ASP A 148 14.94 12.80 44.36
C ASP A 148 14.48 11.79 43.31
N GLU A 149 13.70 12.25 42.31
CA GLU A 149 13.27 11.38 41.22
C GLU A 149 14.53 10.77 40.59
N PRO A 150 14.69 9.43 40.58
CA PRO A 150 15.70 8.85 39.73
C PRO A 150 15.29 9.22 38.30
N ASP A 151 16.18 9.93 37.60
CA ASP A 151 16.03 10.27 36.19
C ASP A 151 15.87 8.95 35.42
N ALA A 152 14.62 8.50 35.30
CA ALA A 152 14.31 7.22 34.70
C ALA A 152 14.74 7.36 33.25
N PRO A 153 15.68 6.54 32.75
CA PRO A 153 16.14 6.66 31.38
C PRO A 153 14.91 6.54 30.49
N ARG A 154 14.56 7.62 29.76
CA ARG A 154 13.50 7.59 28.76
C ARG A 154 13.71 6.32 27.94
N PRO A 155 12.74 5.39 27.91
CA PRO A 155 12.91 4.15 27.19
C PRO A 155 13.23 4.51 25.74
N ALA A 156 14.11 3.72 25.13
CA ALA A 156 14.65 3.94 23.80
C ALA A 156 13.62 3.71 22.67
N GLU A 157 12.40 4.23 22.83
CA GLU A 157 11.18 3.82 22.12
C GLU A 157 11.15 4.25 20.65
N ASN A 158 11.91 5.30 20.29
CA ASN A 158 11.92 5.81 18.91
C ASN A 158 12.98 5.19 17.99
N LYS A 159 13.77 4.19 18.43
CA LYS A 159 14.98 3.77 17.66
C LYS A 159 14.67 3.23 16.25
N GLU A 160 13.47 2.71 16.00
CA GLU A 160 13.13 2.05 14.73
C GLU A 160 11.82 2.52 14.08
N THR A 161 11.20 3.59 14.57
CA THR A 161 9.90 4.09 14.08
C THR A 161 9.93 4.45 12.60
N GLY A 162 11.04 5.00 12.10
CA GLY A 162 11.24 5.27 10.68
C GLY A 162 11.25 4.00 9.83
N TYR A 163 11.87 2.93 10.33
CA TYR A 163 11.89 1.62 9.67
C TYR A 163 10.50 0.96 9.67
N LEU A 164 9.74 1.08 10.77
CA LEU A 164 8.36 0.60 10.85
C LEU A 164 7.44 1.34 9.88
N ALA A 165 7.58 2.66 9.76
CA ALA A 165 6.84 3.47 8.81
C ALA A 165 7.14 3.08 7.35
N HIS A 166 8.42 2.86 7.02
CA HIS A 166 8.82 2.37 5.70
C HIS A 166 8.26 0.98 5.40
N LYS A 167 8.35 0.05 6.36
CA LYS A 167 7.78 -1.31 6.24
C LYS A 167 6.27 -1.27 6.04
N MET A 168 5.56 -0.40 6.76
CA MET A 168 4.13 -0.19 6.60
C MET A 168 3.81 0.32 5.19
N TRP A 169 4.55 1.31 4.70
CA TRP A 169 4.41 1.80 3.33
C TRP A 169 4.66 0.70 2.28
N ILE A 170 5.72 -0.11 2.43
CA ILE A 170 5.99 -1.27 1.55
C ILE A 170 4.80 -2.23 1.51
N ASN A 171 4.25 -2.57 2.68
CA ASN A 171 3.10 -3.48 2.76
C ASN A 171 1.88 -2.90 2.05
N HIS A 172 1.61 -1.60 2.24
CA HIS A 172 0.55 -0.89 1.52
C HIS A 172 0.73 -0.98 0.01
N VAL A 173 1.89 -0.55 -0.53
CA VAL A 173 2.07 -0.52 -1.99
C VAL A 173 2.05 -1.91 -2.62
N ARG A 174 2.54 -2.94 -1.91
CA ARG A 174 2.48 -4.33 -2.38
C ARG A 174 1.05 -4.85 -2.44
N GLN A 175 0.24 -4.59 -1.42
CA GLN A 175 -1.17 -4.98 -1.40
C GLN A 175 -1.94 -4.22 -2.47
N TRP A 176 -1.70 -2.91 -2.56
CA TRP A 176 -2.35 -2.02 -3.51
C TRP A 176 -2.05 -2.42 -4.97
N SER A 177 -0.79 -2.74 -5.31
CA SER A 177 -0.44 -3.17 -6.68
C SER A 177 -0.92 -4.57 -7.04
N ARG A 178 -1.18 -5.44 -6.05
CA ARG A 178 -1.69 -6.80 -6.26
C ARG A 178 -3.20 -6.82 -6.53
N ASN A 179 -3.92 -5.79 -6.12
CA ASN A 179 -5.34 -5.67 -6.41
C ASN A 179 -5.55 -5.27 -7.87
N GLU A 180 -6.04 -6.20 -8.70
CA GLU A 180 -6.27 -5.98 -10.12
C GLU A 180 -7.21 -4.81 -10.42
N SER A 181 -8.17 -4.53 -9.53
CA SER A 181 -9.09 -3.42 -9.68
C SER A 181 -8.36 -2.07 -9.70
N ASN A 182 -7.25 -1.93 -8.97
CA ASN A 182 -6.45 -0.71 -8.96
C ASN A 182 -5.74 -0.51 -10.31
N ALA A 183 -5.16 -1.57 -10.88
CA ALA A 183 -4.55 -1.51 -12.21
C ALA A 183 -5.57 -1.14 -13.29
N ARG A 184 -6.76 -1.76 -13.25
CA ARG A 184 -7.87 -1.44 -14.18
C ARG A 184 -8.33 0.01 -14.05
N ARG A 185 -8.45 0.53 -12.82
CA ARG A 185 -8.78 1.94 -12.56
C ARG A 185 -7.74 2.90 -13.12
N LEU A 186 -6.47 2.53 -13.16
CA LEU A 186 -5.39 3.34 -13.75
C LEU A 186 -5.24 3.15 -15.27
N GLY A 187 -5.98 2.22 -15.89
CA GLY A 187 -5.82 1.88 -17.30
C GLY A 187 -4.49 1.16 -17.60
N LEU A 188 -3.94 0.48 -16.59
CA LEU A 188 -2.65 -0.22 -16.67
C LEU A 188 -2.86 -1.74 -16.59
N GLU A 189 -1.91 -2.48 -17.15
CA GLU A 189 -1.82 -3.91 -16.91
C GLU A 189 -1.39 -4.18 -15.46
N SER A 190 -1.90 -5.26 -14.85
CA SER A 190 -1.55 -5.62 -13.47
C SER A 190 -0.06 -5.89 -13.30
N HIS A 191 0.61 -6.41 -14.34
CA HIS A 191 2.07 -6.58 -14.33
C HIS A 191 2.80 -5.23 -14.29
N THR A 192 2.39 -4.27 -15.11
CA THR A 192 2.96 -2.92 -15.15
C THR A 192 2.88 -2.22 -13.80
N LEU A 193 1.72 -2.25 -13.15
CA LEU A 193 1.56 -1.63 -11.83
C LEU A 193 2.51 -2.26 -10.79
N ARG A 194 2.66 -3.60 -10.81
CA ARG A 194 3.59 -4.31 -9.93
C ARG A 194 5.04 -3.93 -10.19
N LEU A 195 5.45 -3.81 -11.46
CA LEU A 195 6.80 -3.38 -11.82
C LEU A 195 7.11 -1.95 -11.35
N VAL A 196 6.15 -1.03 -11.46
CA VAL A 196 6.31 0.34 -10.93
C VAL A 196 6.58 0.29 -9.43
N VAL A 197 5.76 -0.44 -8.69
CA VAL A 197 5.94 -0.59 -7.24
C VAL A 197 7.28 -1.26 -6.89
N ASP A 198 7.72 -2.27 -7.64
CA ASP A 198 9.01 -2.91 -7.40
C ASP A 198 10.20 -1.97 -7.66
N ILE A 199 10.12 -1.09 -8.66
CA ILE A 199 11.11 -0.04 -8.91
C ILE A 199 11.17 0.91 -7.70
N LEU A 200 10.00 1.35 -7.21
CA LEU A 200 9.92 2.27 -6.07
C LEU A 200 10.44 1.66 -4.78
N ILE A 201 10.07 0.41 -4.47
CA ILE A 201 10.56 -0.30 -3.29
C ILE A 201 12.08 -0.44 -3.35
N THR A 202 12.61 -0.88 -4.49
CA THR A 202 14.07 -1.06 -4.65
C THR A 202 14.80 0.28 -4.53
N ALA A 203 14.27 1.35 -5.14
CA ALA A 203 14.82 2.69 -5.03
C ALA A 203 14.79 3.21 -3.59
N SER A 204 13.71 2.94 -2.84
CA SER A 204 13.56 3.41 -1.46
C SER A 204 14.62 2.82 -0.53
N TYR A 205 14.99 1.54 -0.72
CA TYR A 205 16.07 0.90 0.02
C TYR A 205 17.43 1.46 -0.40
N ARG A 206 17.69 1.55 -1.72
CA ARG A 206 18.95 2.07 -2.25
C ARG A 206 19.23 3.52 -1.82
N LEU A 207 18.19 4.34 -1.74
CA LEU A 207 18.26 5.74 -1.31
C LEU A 207 18.11 5.92 0.21
N ASN A 208 18.02 4.81 0.94
CA ASN A 208 17.94 4.76 2.40
C ASN A 208 16.81 5.61 3.00
N VAL A 209 15.62 5.55 2.38
CA VAL A 209 14.39 6.17 2.89
C VAL A 209 14.09 5.76 4.35
N PRO A 210 14.32 4.50 4.81
CA PRO A 210 14.13 4.15 6.21
C PRO A 210 14.92 5.06 7.16
N GLN A 211 16.20 5.31 6.85
CA GLN A 211 17.04 6.19 7.67
C GLN A 211 16.56 7.65 7.61
N GLN A 212 16.12 8.13 6.44
CA GLN A 212 15.56 9.48 6.30
C GLN A 212 14.31 9.65 7.19
N LEU A 213 13.40 8.69 7.18
CA LEU A 213 12.23 8.70 8.07
C LEU A 213 12.63 8.62 9.54
N GLN A 214 13.66 7.82 9.86
CA GLN A 214 14.17 7.71 11.22
C GLN A 214 14.75 9.04 11.72
N GLN A 215 15.41 9.81 10.85
CA GLN A 215 15.90 11.15 11.17
C GLN A 215 14.77 12.15 11.42
N ILE A 216 13.63 12.02 10.72
CA ILE A 216 12.43 12.82 11.02
C ILE A 216 11.95 12.54 12.46
N MET A 217 11.98 11.27 12.90
CA MET A 217 11.55 10.85 14.25
C MET A 217 12.51 11.26 15.36
N GLN A 218 13.70 11.77 15.03
CA GLN A 218 14.67 12.26 16.00
C GLN A 218 14.53 13.77 16.26
N ARG A 219 13.64 14.46 15.55
CA ARG A 219 13.37 15.89 15.74
C ARG A 219 12.40 16.11 16.90
N GLU A 220 12.39 17.33 17.43
CA GLU A 220 11.36 17.76 18.40
C GLU A 220 10.00 17.92 17.69
N GLU A 221 8.90 17.58 18.36
CA GLU A 221 7.52 17.62 17.84
C GLU A 221 7.24 16.70 16.62
N VAL A 222 7.44 15.40 16.83
CA VAL A 222 7.16 14.37 15.84
C VAL A 222 5.66 14.12 15.69
N CYS A 223 5.16 14.17 14.45
CA CYS A 223 3.78 13.78 14.14
C CYS A 223 3.67 12.88 12.90
N GLY A 224 2.59 12.12 12.80
CA GLY A 224 2.37 11.18 11.68
C GLY A 224 2.35 11.89 10.33
N ALA A 225 1.97 13.17 10.30
CA ALA A 225 2.01 14.01 9.10
C ALA A 225 3.43 14.18 8.53
N GLN A 226 4.46 14.23 9.38
CA GLN A 226 5.84 14.37 8.91
C GLN A 226 6.35 13.08 8.25
N LEU A 227 6.02 11.91 8.79
CA LEU A 227 6.31 10.61 8.14
C LEU A 227 5.56 10.49 6.80
N HIS A 228 4.29 10.85 6.80
CA HIS A 228 3.46 10.87 5.61
C HIS A 228 4.04 11.80 4.53
N ALA A 229 4.45 13.02 4.91
CA ALA A 229 5.13 13.95 4.03
C ALA A 229 6.46 13.40 3.53
N GLY A 230 7.27 12.75 4.37
CA GLY A 230 8.52 12.11 3.98
C GLY A 230 8.35 11.04 2.90
N ILE A 231 7.36 10.16 3.06
CA ILE A 231 7.01 9.17 2.02
C ILE A 231 6.45 9.84 0.77
N GLY A 232 5.53 10.80 0.92
CA GLY A 232 4.95 11.54 -0.20
C GLY A 232 6.00 12.27 -1.02
N ASN A 233 7.00 12.84 -0.36
CA ASN A 233 8.12 13.53 -0.97
C ASN A 233 9.04 12.58 -1.75
N PHE A 234 9.33 11.41 -1.17
CA PHE A 234 10.01 10.34 -1.90
C PHE A 234 9.24 9.90 -3.15
N ILE A 235 7.92 9.73 -3.08
CA ILE A 235 7.08 9.36 -4.22
C ILE A 235 7.06 10.46 -5.28
N ALA A 236 6.96 11.73 -4.85
CA ALA A 236 6.84 12.87 -5.74
C ALA A 236 8.12 13.15 -6.54
N TRP A 237 9.30 12.97 -5.93
CA TRP A 237 10.58 13.33 -6.56
C TRP A 237 11.49 12.13 -6.83
N LEU A 238 11.13 10.94 -6.37
CA LEU A 238 11.93 9.72 -6.50
C LEU A 238 13.35 9.90 -5.94
N GLY A 239 13.49 10.75 -4.90
CA GLY A 239 14.74 11.13 -4.26
C GLY A 239 15.64 12.11 -5.05
N TYR A 240 15.21 12.64 -6.20
CA TYR A 240 16.00 13.63 -6.95
C TYR A 240 15.99 15.02 -6.34
N GLU A 241 15.13 15.30 -5.37
CA GLU A 241 15.18 16.55 -4.61
C GLU A 241 16.53 16.73 -3.89
N ASN A 242 17.09 15.64 -3.35
CA ASN A 242 18.39 15.63 -2.68
C ASN A 242 19.58 15.54 -3.64
N VAL A 243 19.34 15.56 -4.96
CA VAL A 243 20.38 15.51 -5.99
C VAL A 243 20.53 16.90 -6.59
N ALA A 244 21.76 17.38 -6.73
CA ALA A 244 22.05 18.66 -7.37
C ALA A 244 21.53 18.69 -8.82
N GLU A 245 21.08 19.85 -9.31
CA GLU A 245 20.36 19.96 -10.58
C GLU A 245 21.21 19.51 -11.79
N ASP A 246 22.52 19.73 -11.74
CA ASP A 246 23.51 19.32 -12.74
C ASP A 246 23.73 17.80 -12.80
N ALA A 247 23.52 17.09 -11.69
CA ALA A 247 23.61 15.64 -11.60
C ALA A 247 22.28 14.92 -11.90
N ARG A 248 21.19 15.67 -12.06
CA ARG A 248 19.88 15.09 -12.40
C ARG A 248 19.81 14.72 -13.89
N PRO A 249 19.03 13.69 -14.26
CA PRO A 249 18.75 13.34 -15.65
C PRO A 249 18.20 14.51 -16.45
N ALA A 250 18.53 14.58 -17.74
CA ALA A 250 17.98 15.58 -18.64
C ALA A 250 16.46 15.38 -18.83
N SER A 251 15.68 16.47 -18.73
CA SER A 251 14.26 16.44 -19.07
C SER A 251 14.08 16.14 -20.56
N ARG A 252 13.12 15.26 -20.87
CA ARG A 252 12.72 14.96 -22.25
C ARG A 252 11.62 15.90 -22.75
N PHE A 253 10.96 16.62 -21.84
CA PHE A 253 9.93 17.60 -22.17
C PHE A 253 10.55 18.99 -22.39
N GLN A 254 11.39 19.46 -21.46
CA GLN A 254 12.13 20.72 -21.58
C GLN A 254 13.57 20.44 -21.97
N LYS A 255 13.89 20.60 -23.26
CA LYS A 255 15.25 20.39 -23.76
C LYS A 255 16.22 21.37 -23.12
N GLY A 256 17.35 20.85 -22.65
CA GLY A 256 18.42 21.65 -22.05
C GLY A 256 18.27 21.95 -20.56
N SER A 257 17.21 21.45 -19.89
CA SER A 257 17.10 21.47 -18.43
C SER A 257 17.13 20.06 -17.86
N ALA A 258 17.45 19.93 -16.57
CA ALA A 258 17.29 18.69 -15.86
C ALA A 258 15.82 18.44 -15.50
N ILE A 259 15.50 17.20 -15.10
CA ILE A 259 14.20 16.89 -14.50
C ILE A 259 14.00 17.69 -13.21
N PHE A 260 12.76 18.13 -12.97
CA PHE A 260 12.39 18.84 -11.75
C PHE A 260 13.17 20.16 -11.51
N SER A 261 13.75 20.76 -12.55
CA SER A 261 14.35 22.10 -12.48
C SER A 261 13.26 23.15 -12.21
N ALA A 262 13.53 24.11 -11.32
CA ALA A 262 12.62 25.22 -11.11
C ALA A 262 12.48 26.07 -12.41
N PRO A 263 11.29 26.61 -12.71
CA PRO A 263 11.15 27.59 -13.77
C PRO A 263 12.05 28.80 -13.46
N ARG A 264 12.88 29.22 -14.41
CA ARG A 264 13.68 30.45 -14.27
C ARG A 264 12.76 31.64 -14.44
N LEU A 265 12.19 32.14 -13.35
CA LEU A 265 11.45 33.40 -13.34
C LEU A 265 12.44 34.56 -13.39
N GLN A 266 12.18 35.55 -14.25
CA GLN A 266 12.94 36.80 -14.22
C GLN A 266 12.52 37.60 -12.97
N PRO A 267 13.46 38.02 -12.10
CA PRO A 267 13.14 38.61 -10.79
C PRO A 267 12.37 39.93 -10.83
N MET A 268 12.16 40.54 -12.01
CA MET A 268 11.41 41.80 -12.17
C MET A 268 10.26 41.73 -13.20
N ALA A 269 9.85 40.53 -13.63
CA ALA A 269 8.65 40.41 -14.46
C ALA A 269 7.41 40.59 -13.58
N ARG A 270 6.68 41.71 -13.75
CA ARG A 270 5.35 41.89 -13.15
C ARG A 270 4.45 40.74 -13.63
N LEU A 271 3.80 40.04 -12.70
CA LEU A 271 2.77 39.01 -12.95
C LEU A 271 1.47 39.62 -13.54
N THR A 272 1.59 40.44 -14.58
CA THR A 272 0.48 41.19 -15.17
C THR A 272 -0.11 40.48 -16.39
N GLN A 273 0.60 39.49 -16.97
CA GLN A 273 0.15 38.74 -18.14
C GLN A 273 0.63 37.28 -18.05
N LEU A 274 -0.23 36.34 -18.44
CA LEU A 274 0.17 34.97 -18.77
C LEU A 274 0.90 35.00 -20.11
N ASP A 275 2.01 34.28 -20.24
CA ASP A 275 2.71 34.12 -21.52
C ASP A 275 1.75 33.60 -22.60
N GLU A 276 1.98 33.99 -23.87
CA GLU A 276 1.14 33.60 -25.02
C GLU A 276 0.96 32.07 -25.17
N GLN A 277 1.87 31.29 -24.58
CA GLN A 277 1.71 29.85 -24.36
C GLN A 277 1.72 29.55 -22.85
N PRO A 278 0.61 29.08 -22.27
CA PRO A 278 0.60 28.71 -20.86
C PRO A 278 1.57 27.56 -20.65
N VAL A 279 2.54 27.74 -19.74
CA VAL A 279 3.46 26.68 -19.35
C VAL A 279 2.65 25.57 -18.71
N HIS A 280 2.56 24.41 -19.38
CA HIS A 280 1.90 23.21 -18.84
C HIS A 280 2.76 22.57 -17.74
N ALA A 281 2.93 23.26 -16.61
CA ALA A 281 3.78 22.84 -15.49
C ALA A 281 3.41 21.44 -14.98
N ALA A 282 2.11 21.12 -14.94
CA ALA A 282 1.62 19.79 -14.57
C ALA A 282 2.09 18.71 -15.55
N SER A 283 1.98 18.96 -16.87
CA SER A 283 2.44 18.01 -17.88
C SER A 283 3.95 17.82 -17.83
N ARG A 284 4.70 18.92 -17.66
CA ARG A 284 6.16 18.86 -17.46
C ARG A 284 6.52 17.96 -16.29
N TYR A 285 5.88 18.15 -15.14
CA TYR A 285 6.12 17.34 -13.95
C TYR A 285 5.88 15.85 -14.23
N VAL A 286 4.77 15.49 -14.89
CA VAL A 286 4.47 14.09 -15.23
C VAL A 286 5.56 13.48 -16.11
N TYR A 287 6.00 14.18 -17.17
CA TYR A 287 7.05 13.66 -18.05
C TYR A 287 8.42 13.57 -17.35
N ASP A 288 8.76 14.55 -16.52
CA ASP A 288 9.97 14.52 -15.70
C ASP A 288 9.93 13.33 -14.73
N TRP A 289 8.77 13.05 -14.12
CA TRP A 289 8.57 11.89 -13.24
C TRP A 289 8.75 10.56 -13.98
N LEU A 290 8.27 10.43 -15.22
CA LEU A 290 8.49 9.23 -16.04
C LEU A 290 9.97 9.02 -16.38
N VAL A 291 10.69 10.10 -16.72
CA VAL A 291 12.15 10.05 -16.95
C VAL A 291 12.88 9.67 -15.67
N ALA A 292 12.47 10.23 -14.53
CA ALA A 292 13.01 9.92 -13.22
C ALA A 292 12.82 8.45 -12.87
N LEU A 293 11.60 7.90 -13.06
CA LEU A 293 11.28 6.49 -12.80
C LEU A 293 12.10 5.56 -13.69
N TYR A 294 12.19 5.86 -14.99
CA TYR A 294 13.03 5.09 -15.93
C TYR A 294 14.48 5.05 -15.47
N THR A 295 15.01 6.20 -15.06
CA THR A 295 16.40 6.30 -14.61
C THR A 295 16.60 5.54 -13.30
N ARG A 296 15.67 5.64 -12.34
CA ARG A 296 15.72 4.85 -11.09
C ARG A 296 15.68 3.36 -11.36
N ALA A 297 14.86 2.90 -12.30
CA ALA A 297 14.81 1.48 -12.68
C ALA A 297 16.17 0.99 -13.20
N ASN A 298 16.90 1.82 -13.96
CA ASN A 298 18.25 1.49 -14.42
C ASN A 298 19.29 1.50 -13.30
N GLU A 299 19.25 2.51 -12.42
CA GLU A 299 20.16 2.62 -11.27
C GLU A 299 19.94 1.51 -10.23
N ASN A 300 18.74 0.95 -10.17
CA ASN A 300 18.42 -0.17 -9.28
C ASN A 300 18.98 -1.51 -9.77
N LYS A 301 19.47 -1.60 -11.02
CA LYS A 301 20.03 -2.84 -11.56
C LYS A 301 21.25 -3.27 -10.76
N GLY A 302 21.25 -4.52 -10.30
CA GLY A 302 22.33 -5.09 -9.50
C GLY A 302 22.30 -4.70 -8.01
N TYR A 303 21.36 -3.85 -7.58
CA TYR A 303 21.18 -3.59 -6.15
C TYR A 303 20.58 -4.82 -5.46
N GLN A 304 21.22 -5.27 -4.40
CA GLN A 304 20.72 -6.29 -3.49
C GLN A 304 20.70 -5.72 -2.08
N HIS A 305 19.55 -5.79 -1.41
CA HIS A 305 19.45 -5.33 -0.04
C HIS A 305 20.18 -6.32 0.90
N PRO A 306 20.85 -5.88 1.98
CA PRO A 306 21.56 -6.79 2.90
C PRO A 306 20.66 -7.86 3.55
N GLN A 307 19.36 -7.57 3.66
CA GLN A 307 18.34 -8.50 4.17
C GLN A 307 17.53 -9.19 3.04
N ASP A 308 18.01 -9.11 1.79
CA ASP A 308 17.37 -9.81 0.68
C ASP A 308 17.59 -11.33 0.78
N VAL A 309 16.74 -12.10 0.10
CA VAL A 309 16.81 -13.56 0.11
C VAL A 309 18.10 -14.00 -0.57
N SER A 310 18.95 -14.73 0.15
CA SER A 310 20.21 -15.23 -0.40
C SER A 310 19.96 -16.20 -1.55
N ASP A 311 20.91 -16.33 -2.49
CA ASP A 311 20.76 -17.28 -3.59
C ASP A 311 20.70 -18.74 -3.12
N ALA A 312 21.30 -19.04 -1.96
CA ALA A 312 21.16 -20.33 -1.30
C ALA A 312 19.71 -20.56 -0.82
N ASP A 313 19.09 -19.55 -0.21
CA ASP A 313 17.71 -19.63 0.27
C ASP A 313 16.70 -19.64 -0.87
N LYS A 314 16.97 -18.92 -1.97
CA LYS A 314 16.18 -19.04 -3.22
C LYS A 314 16.19 -20.46 -3.75
N LYS A 315 17.36 -21.11 -3.82
CA LYS A 315 17.47 -22.52 -4.25
C LYS A 315 16.73 -23.47 -3.31
N ARG A 316 16.83 -23.27 -1.99
CA ARG A 316 16.06 -24.04 -0.99
C ARG A 316 14.56 -23.85 -1.17
N LEU A 317 14.11 -22.62 -1.39
CA LEU A 317 12.71 -22.30 -1.60
C LEU A 317 12.18 -22.90 -2.92
N MET A 318 12.95 -22.87 -4.01
CA MET A 318 12.60 -23.59 -5.24
C MET A 318 12.42 -25.09 -5.00
N ALA A 319 13.34 -25.71 -4.24
CA ALA A 319 13.23 -27.12 -3.91
C ALA A 319 11.95 -27.44 -3.11
N LEU A 320 11.56 -26.57 -2.18
CA LEU A 320 10.32 -26.71 -1.41
C LEU A 320 9.06 -26.51 -2.26
N LEU A 321 9.11 -25.65 -3.28
CA LEU A 321 7.96 -25.40 -4.17
C LEU A 321 7.76 -26.51 -5.20
N ASN A 322 8.82 -27.23 -5.56
CA ASN A 322 8.80 -28.32 -6.53
C ASN A 322 8.63 -29.72 -5.90
N ALA A 323 8.61 -29.81 -4.56
CA ALA A 323 8.47 -31.05 -3.80
C ALA A 323 7.01 -31.43 -3.56
#